data_AF-A0A7S2FNF7-F1
#
_entry.id   AF-A0A7S2FNF7-F1
#
_cell.length_a   1.000
_cell.length_b   1.000
_cell.length_c   1.000
_cell.angle_alpha   90.00
_cell.angle_beta   90.00
_cell.angle_gamma   90.00
#
_symmetry.space_group_name_H-M   'P 1'
#
loop_
_entity.id
_entity.type
_entity.pdbx_description
1 polymer ?
#
loop_
_entity_poly.entity_id
_entity_poly.type
_entity_poly.pdbx_seq_one_letter_code
_entity_poly.pdbx_strand_id
1 'polypeptide(L)'
;DMMSGYDFYGNLVINSTSAVLIGGGRHNRVHSNHFESCDVDILFDDRGLNWMSKSCLENCSMTMGNTTTSCLYNELRTVHYTSPPWSTNFPEVTSIYSDHPCTPVGNVIEDNTYCHDKSKGGGRFINRDDETIHGWYSSISNNAPMCNADASRASHGAAIDARKAQRLFDQMASKQPYRPS
;
A
#
# COMPACT_ATOMS: atom_id res chain seq x y z
N ASP A 1 5.92 8.88 -6.43
CA ASP A 1 5.29 7.56 -6.52
C ASP A 1 3.81 7.72 -6.18
N MET A 2 2.93 7.15 -6.99
CA MET A 2 1.47 7.08 -6.78
C MET A 2 0.97 5.65 -7.07
N MET A 3 1.80 4.68 -6.73
CA MET A 3 1.51 3.26 -6.79
C MET A 3 0.20 2.91 -6.07
N SER A 4 -0.59 2.02 -6.67
CA SER A 4 -1.91 1.61 -6.19
C SER A 4 -2.02 0.09 -6.20
N GLY A 5 -2.85 -0.46 -5.32
CA GLY A 5 -3.17 -1.89 -5.28
C GLY A 5 -2.05 -2.81 -4.77
N TYR A 6 -1.02 -2.27 -4.12
CA TYR A 6 0.04 -3.11 -3.53
C TYR A 6 -0.36 -3.66 -2.17
N ASP A 7 0.09 -4.88 -1.88
CA ASP A 7 -0.11 -5.55 -0.60
C ASP A 7 1.26 -5.85 0.04
N PHE A 8 1.59 -5.11 1.10
CA PHE A 8 2.85 -5.20 1.83
C PHE A 8 2.60 -5.79 3.22
N TYR A 9 2.88 -7.08 3.38
CA TYR A 9 2.54 -7.79 4.62
C TYR A 9 3.52 -8.87 5.05
N GLY A 10 3.52 -9.18 6.35
CA GLY A 10 4.31 -10.27 6.93
C GLY A 10 5.82 -10.02 6.93
N ASN A 11 6.26 -8.77 6.76
CA ASN A 11 7.68 -8.43 6.67
C ASN A 11 8.29 -8.10 8.03
N LEU A 12 9.60 -8.28 8.11
CA LEU A 12 10.45 -7.74 9.17
C LEU A 12 11.37 -6.69 8.55
N VAL A 13 11.18 -5.41 8.90
CA VAL A 13 12.01 -4.30 8.38
C VAL A 13 12.84 -3.73 9.51
N ILE A 14 14.16 -3.71 9.35
CA ILE A 14 15.11 -3.37 10.42
C ILE A 14 16.01 -2.21 10.01
N ASN A 15 16.15 -1.21 10.89
CA ASN A 15 17.15 -0.14 10.78
C ASN A 15 17.10 0.61 9.44
N SER A 16 15.89 0.97 8.98
CA SER A 16 15.67 1.79 7.80
C SER A 16 15.37 3.25 8.17
N THR A 17 15.87 4.21 7.38
CA THR A 17 15.45 5.61 7.51
C THR A 17 13.97 5.78 7.14
N SER A 18 13.47 5.00 6.19
CA SER A 18 12.05 4.97 5.81
C SER A 18 11.71 3.57 5.33
N ALA A 19 10.89 2.83 6.06
CA ALA A 19 10.66 1.41 5.74
C ALA A 19 9.71 1.25 4.53
N VAL A 20 8.58 1.96 4.50
CA VAL A 20 7.65 1.96 3.37
C VAL A 20 7.25 3.39 3.02
N LEU A 21 7.18 3.70 1.73
CA LEU A 21 6.62 4.95 1.20
C LEU A 21 5.32 4.64 0.45
N ILE A 22 4.21 5.13 0.99
CA ILE A 22 2.96 5.30 0.24
C ILE A 22 2.94 6.76 -0.22
N GLY A 23 3.48 7.02 -1.41
CA GLY A 23 3.64 8.39 -1.93
C GLY A 23 2.33 9.09 -2.34
N GLY A 24 1.22 8.37 -2.31
CA GLY A 24 -0.06 8.70 -2.90
C GLY A 24 -0.70 7.40 -3.34
N GLY A 25 -1.47 7.44 -4.43
CA GLY A 25 -2.11 6.25 -4.97
C GLY A 25 -3.16 5.65 -4.02
N ARG A 26 -3.78 4.56 -4.43
CA ARG A 26 -5.06 4.10 -3.85
C ARG A 26 -5.00 2.61 -3.55
N HIS A 27 -5.80 2.17 -2.58
CA HIS A 27 -6.00 0.74 -2.29
C HIS A 27 -4.72 -0.05 -2.00
N ASN A 28 -3.70 0.58 -1.43
CA ASN A 28 -2.54 -0.13 -0.90
C ASN A 28 -2.86 -0.67 0.50
N ARG A 29 -2.30 -1.84 0.83
CA ARG A 29 -2.43 -2.46 2.14
C ARG A 29 -1.04 -2.63 2.75
N VAL A 30 -0.87 -2.15 3.98
CA VAL A 30 0.35 -2.32 4.77
C VAL A 30 -0.08 -2.99 6.07
N HIS A 31 0.12 -4.30 6.18
CA HIS A 31 -0.42 -5.04 7.31
C HIS A 31 0.44 -6.16 7.86
N SER A 32 0.27 -6.48 9.14
CA SER A 32 0.94 -7.64 9.75
C SER A 32 2.48 -7.62 9.62
N ASN A 33 3.08 -6.43 9.56
CA ASN A 33 4.54 -6.27 9.51
C ASN A 33 5.11 -6.00 10.90
N HIS A 34 6.41 -6.22 11.06
CA HIS A 34 7.19 -5.78 12.20
C HIS A 34 8.29 -4.80 11.76
N PHE A 35 8.27 -3.60 12.32
CA PHE A 35 9.28 -2.58 12.09
C PHE A 35 10.19 -2.42 13.31
N GLU A 36 11.49 -2.64 13.14
CA GLU A 36 12.47 -2.64 14.23
C GLU A 36 13.51 -1.56 13.97
N SER A 37 13.69 -0.63 14.91
CA SER A 37 14.74 0.39 14.87
C SER A 37 14.71 1.28 13.62
N CYS A 38 13.57 1.45 12.96
CA CYS A 38 13.44 2.37 11.82
C CYS A 38 13.23 3.81 12.29
N ASP A 39 13.62 4.79 11.47
CA ASP A 39 13.41 6.20 11.77
C ASP A 39 11.96 6.62 11.50
N VAL A 40 11.41 6.18 10.36
CA VAL A 40 9.98 6.23 10.03
C VAL A 40 9.56 4.90 9.42
N ASP A 41 8.57 4.23 10.01
CA ASP A 41 8.11 2.93 9.48
C ASP A 41 7.31 3.14 8.19
N ILE A 42 6.34 4.05 8.23
CA ILE A 42 5.45 4.35 7.11
C ILE A 42 5.47 5.85 6.80
N LEU A 43 5.99 6.20 5.63
CA LEU A 43 5.79 7.50 5.02
C LEU A 43 4.52 7.45 4.18
N PHE A 44 3.42 7.96 4.71
CA PHE A 44 2.18 8.15 3.98
C PHE A 44 2.06 9.62 3.53
N ASP A 45 1.90 9.81 2.22
CA ASP A 45 2.03 11.10 1.55
C ASP A 45 0.89 11.29 0.54
N ASP A 46 0.55 12.54 0.26
CA ASP A 46 -0.53 13.01 -0.61
C ASP A 46 0.05 13.77 -1.81
N ARG A 47 1.09 13.22 -2.45
CA ARG A 47 1.81 13.91 -3.53
C ARG A 47 0.90 14.31 -4.68
N GLY A 48 -0.14 13.51 -4.94
CA GLY A 48 -1.19 13.78 -5.94
C GLY A 48 -2.05 15.00 -5.63
N LEU A 49 -2.16 15.41 -4.37
CA LEU A 49 -2.82 16.66 -3.97
C LEU A 49 -1.84 17.84 -3.90
N ASN A 50 -0.55 17.55 -3.81
CA ASN A 50 0.51 18.54 -3.69
C ASN A 50 1.30 18.70 -5.00
N TRP A 51 2.62 18.52 -4.93
CA TRP A 51 3.55 18.85 -6.01
C TRP A 51 3.37 17.99 -7.28
N MET A 52 2.76 16.81 -7.19
CA MET A 52 2.53 15.89 -8.32
C MET A 52 1.12 16.00 -8.93
N SER A 53 0.28 16.91 -8.43
CA SER A 53 -1.12 17.08 -8.88
C SER A 53 -1.27 17.18 -10.40
N LYS A 54 -0.45 18.00 -11.05
CA LYS A 54 -0.50 18.19 -12.50
C LYS A 54 -0.20 16.92 -13.31
N SER A 55 0.49 15.92 -12.75
CA SER A 55 0.80 14.64 -13.42
C SER A 55 -0.33 13.60 -13.26
N CYS A 56 -1.25 13.85 -12.34
CA CYS A 56 -2.36 12.97 -12.01
C CYS A 56 -3.65 13.32 -12.74
N LEU A 57 -3.97 14.61 -12.82
CA LEU A 57 -5.23 15.14 -13.38
C LEU A 57 -5.47 14.72 -14.84
N GLU A 58 -6.73 14.71 -15.28
CA GLU A 58 -7.09 14.32 -16.66
C GLU A 58 -6.46 15.21 -17.74
N ASN A 59 -6.21 16.48 -17.41
CA ASN A 59 -5.54 17.42 -18.29
C ASN A 59 -4.01 17.40 -18.16
N CYS A 60 -3.44 16.33 -17.60
CA CYS A 60 -2.00 16.19 -17.50
C CYS A 60 -1.35 16.21 -18.89
N SER A 61 -0.15 16.76 -18.94
CA SER A 61 0.68 16.79 -20.14
C SER A 61 1.96 16.02 -19.85
N MET A 62 2.53 15.37 -20.86
CA MET A 62 3.89 14.81 -20.77
C MET A 62 4.98 15.89 -20.71
N THR A 63 4.60 17.16 -20.71
CA THR A 63 5.51 18.29 -20.60
C THR A 63 5.05 19.22 -19.47
N MET A 64 5.92 19.42 -18.47
CA MET A 64 5.74 20.41 -17.39
C MET A 64 6.83 21.49 -17.54
N GLY A 65 6.48 22.61 -18.18
CA GLY A 65 7.48 23.63 -18.52
C GLY A 65 8.45 23.12 -19.59
N ASN A 66 9.75 23.06 -19.27
CA ASN A 66 10.80 22.52 -20.15
C ASN A 66 11.21 21.07 -19.80
N THR A 67 10.47 20.41 -18.90
CA THR A 67 10.78 19.04 -18.45
C THR A 67 9.75 18.05 -18.95
N THR A 68 10.21 16.87 -19.37
CA THR A 68 9.34 15.72 -19.64
C THR A 68 8.85 15.15 -18.31
N THR A 69 7.54 14.97 -18.17
CA THR A 69 6.90 14.33 -17.02
C THR A 69 6.08 13.13 -17.49
N SER A 70 5.70 12.26 -16.56
CA SER A 70 4.65 11.26 -16.78
C SER A 70 3.26 11.91 -16.65
N CYS A 71 2.31 11.50 -17.51
CA CYS A 71 0.89 11.83 -17.38
C CYS A 71 0.10 10.56 -17.09
N LEU A 72 -0.26 10.36 -15.82
CA LEU A 72 -0.85 9.10 -15.33
C LEU A 72 -2.21 8.80 -15.98
N TYR A 73 -2.98 9.83 -16.32
CA TYR A 73 -4.24 9.69 -17.06
C TYR A 73 -4.01 9.05 -18.44
N ASN A 74 -2.98 9.53 -19.16
CA ASN A 74 -2.65 8.99 -20.47
C ASN A 74 -2.17 7.55 -20.37
N GLU A 75 -1.27 7.24 -19.41
CA GLU A 75 -0.79 5.88 -19.16
C GLU A 75 -1.97 4.93 -18.89
N LEU A 76 -2.90 5.30 -18.02
CA LEU A 76 -4.06 4.47 -17.69
C LEU A 76 -4.99 4.25 -18.91
N ARG A 77 -5.15 5.26 -19.76
CA ARG A 77 -5.91 5.13 -21.01
C ARG A 77 -5.25 4.19 -22.02
N THR A 78 -3.91 4.11 -22.06
CA THR A 78 -3.21 3.22 -23.00
C THR A 78 -3.53 1.74 -22.77
N VAL A 79 -3.89 1.37 -21.53
CA VAL A 79 -4.23 -0.01 -21.17
C VAL A 79 -5.74 -0.29 -21.18
N HIS A 80 -6.56 0.68 -21.65
CA HIS A 80 -8.02 0.56 -21.70
C HIS A 80 -8.65 0.15 -20.36
N TYR A 81 -8.26 0.81 -19.28
CA TYR A 81 -8.60 0.45 -17.89
C TYR A 81 -10.10 0.29 -17.57
N THR A 82 -10.99 0.91 -18.35
CA THR A 82 -12.44 0.80 -18.20
C THR A 82 -13.04 -0.44 -18.87
N SER A 83 -12.21 -1.23 -19.56
CA SER A 83 -12.59 -2.48 -20.25
C SER A 83 -11.90 -3.70 -19.61
N PRO A 84 -12.42 -4.92 -19.84
CA PRO A 84 -11.74 -6.15 -19.42
C PRO A 84 -10.31 -6.23 -20.02
N PRO A 85 -9.32 -6.78 -19.29
CA PRO A 85 -9.46 -7.47 -18.00
C PRO A 85 -9.54 -6.54 -16.79
N TRP A 86 -9.15 -5.26 -16.94
CA TRP A 86 -9.02 -4.32 -15.81
C TRP A 86 -10.35 -4.03 -15.12
N SER A 87 -11.41 -3.73 -15.87
CA SER A 87 -12.72 -3.45 -15.26
C SER A 87 -13.36 -4.64 -14.57
N THR A 88 -12.90 -5.86 -14.86
CA THR A 88 -13.39 -7.10 -14.23
C THR A 88 -12.56 -7.47 -13.00
N ASN A 89 -11.23 -7.38 -13.10
CA ASN A 89 -10.33 -7.76 -12.02
C ASN A 89 -10.13 -6.65 -10.97
N PHE A 90 -10.28 -5.38 -11.38
CA PHE A 90 -10.06 -4.18 -10.57
C PHE A 90 -11.18 -3.16 -10.86
N PRO A 91 -12.44 -3.48 -10.54
CA PRO A 91 -13.60 -2.62 -10.86
C PRO A 91 -13.47 -1.20 -10.31
N GLU A 92 -12.78 -1.01 -9.17
CA GLU A 92 -12.51 0.28 -8.54
C GLU A 92 -11.66 1.23 -9.39
N VAL A 93 -10.85 0.70 -10.31
CA VAL A 93 -10.02 1.52 -11.21
C VAL A 93 -10.89 2.22 -12.25
N THR A 94 -12.09 1.71 -12.57
CA THR A 94 -12.97 2.32 -13.58
C THR A 94 -13.52 3.69 -13.17
N SER A 95 -13.62 3.96 -11.87
CA SER A 95 -14.11 5.22 -11.32
C SER A 95 -13.01 6.15 -10.80
N ILE A 96 -11.73 5.83 -11.05
CA ILE A 96 -10.57 6.51 -10.43
C ILE A 96 -10.51 8.03 -10.68
N TYR A 97 -11.11 8.52 -11.78
CA TYR A 97 -11.17 9.95 -12.09
C TYR A 97 -12.45 10.65 -11.64
N SER A 98 -13.51 9.89 -11.38
CA SER A 98 -14.78 10.41 -10.86
C SER A 98 -14.89 10.36 -9.33
N ASP A 99 -14.05 9.57 -8.67
CA ASP A 99 -14.02 9.37 -7.23
C ASP A 99 -12.71 9.91 -6.63
N HIS A 100 -12.76 11.12 -6.07
CA HIS A 100 -11.64 11.78 -5.38
C HIS A 100 -10.29 11.66 -6.10
N PRO A 101 -10.19 12.19 -7.34
CA PRO A 101 -8.97 12.04 -8.15
C PRO A 101 -7.74 12.53 -7.39
N CYS A 102 -6.63 11.82 -7.55
CA CYS A 102 -5.32 12.12 -6.93
C CYS A 102 -5.24 12.02 -5.40
N THR A 103 -6.37 11.81 -4.72
CA THR A 103 -6.43 11.60 -3.27
C THR A 103 -6.01 10.16 -2.95
N PRO A 104 -5.24 9.92 -1.87
CA PRO A 104 -4.80 8.59 -1.51
C PRO A 104 -5.90 7.76 -0.83
N VAL A 105 -6.93 7.40 -1.60
CA VAL A 105 -8.14 6.73 -1.11
C VAL A 105 -7.96 5.24 -0.88
N GLY A 106 -8.63 4.73 0.15
CA GLY A 106 -8.82 3.31 0.37
C GLY A 106 -7.56 2.57 0.76
N ASN A 107 -6.49 3.28 1.17
CA ASN A 107 -5.31 2.64 1.72
C ASN A 107 -5.64 2.11 3.13
N VAL A 108 -5.05 0.97 3.48
CA VAL A 108 -5.29 0.28 4.75
C VAL A 108 -3.96 0.04 5.44
N ILE A 109 -3.81 0.58 6.65
CA ILE A 109 -2.65 0.38 7.52
C ILE A 109 -3.11 -0.32 8.80
N GLU A 110 -2.95 -1.64 8.88
CA GLU A 110 -3.54 -2.44 9.97
C GLU A 110 -2.64 -3.52 10.54
N ASP A 111 -2.83 -3.88 11.80
CA ASP A 111 -2.19 -5.05 12.44
C ASP A 111 -0.65 -5.07 12.38
N ASN A 112 0.00 -3.91 12.24
CA ASN A 112 1.47 -3.84 12.26
C ASN A 112 1.98 -3.68 13.69
N THR A 113 3.21 -4.10 13.90
CA THR A 113 3.92 -3.89 15.16
C THR A 113 5.22 -3.15 14.94
N TYR A 114 5.67 -2.39 15.93
CA TYR A 114 6.88 -1.59 15.78
C TYR A 114 7.66 -1.42 17.07
N CYS A 115 8.98 -1.32 16.96
CA CYS A 115 9.86 -0.91 18.05
C CYS A 115 10.86 0.12 17.58
N HIS A 116 10.99 1.21 18.33
CA HIS A 116 11.89 2.31 18.00
C HIS A 116 13.05 2.51 18.99
N ASP A 117 13.24 1.60 19.96
CA ASP A 117 14.24 1.72 21.04
C ASP A 117 15.66 2.00 20.56
N LYS A 118 16.02 1.53 19.35
CA LYS A 118 17.35 1.75 18.74
C LYS A 118 17.29 2.57 17.47
N SER A 119 16.15 3.21 17.19
CA SER A 119 16.01 4.16 16.09
C SER A 119 16.97 5.34 16.28
N LYS A 120 17.63 5.77 15.20
CA LYS A 120 18.62 6.88 15.26
C LYS A 120 18.00 8.22 14.88
N GLY A 121 16.92 8.20 14.10
CA GLY A 121 16.20 9.37 13.60
C GLY A 121 14.95 9.73 14.41
N GLY A 122 14.79 9.17 15.61
CA GLY A 122 13.73 9.55 16.56
C GLY A 122 12.52 8.64 16.57
N GLY A 123 12.38 7.72 15.60
CA GLY A 123 11.36 6.67 15.59
C GLY A 123 9.93 7.17 15.43
N ARG A 124 9.27 6.79 14.36
CA ARG A 124 7.85 7.09 14.15
C ARG A 124 7.18 5.99 13.36
N PHE A 125 6.03 5.52 13.83
CA PHE A 125 5.27 4.51 13.10
C PHE A 125 4.75 5.05 11.76
N ILE A 126 4.07 6.20 11.78
CA ILE A 126 3.56 6.82 10.56
C ILE A 126 3.64 8.35 10.65
N ASN A 127 3.90 9.01 9.53
CA ASN A 127 4.10 10.47 9.46
C ASN A 127 2.80 11.28 9.29
N ARG A 128 1.63 10.68 9.53
CA ARG A 128 0.29 11.30 9.46
C ARG A 128 -0.52 10.89 10.67
N ASP A 129 -1.36 11.79 11.16
CA ASP A 129 -2.34 11.49 12.21
C ASP A 129 -3.59 10.79 11.62
N ASP A 130 -4.35 10.15 12.50
CA ASP A 130 -5.55 9.40 12.13
C ASP A 130 -6.60 10.29 11.45
N GLU A 131 -6.74 11.55 11.88
CA GLU A 131 -7.66 12.51 11.26
C GLU A 131 -7.32 12.75 9.79
N THR A 132 -6.03 12.96 9.48
CA THR A 132 -5.56 13.14 8.09
C THR A 132 -5.77 11.86 7.27
N ILE A 133 -5.44 10.70 7.84
CA ILE A 133 -5.60 9.40 7.17
C ILE A 133 -7.07 9.15 6.79
N HIS A 134 -7.97 9.37 7.75
CA HIS A 134 -9.41 9.23 7.53
C HIS A 134 -9.97 10.31 6.60
N GLY A 135 -9.44 11.54 6.66
CA GLY A 135 -9.76 12.62 5.72
C GLY A 135 -9.42 12.29 4.27
N TRP A 136 -8.50 11.34 4.04
CA TRP A 136 -8.19 10.81 2.72
C TRP A 136 -8.96 9.53 2.36
N TYR A 137 -10.01 9.19 3.11
CA TYR A 137 -10.78 7.95 2.91
C TYR A 137 -9.92 6.69 3.02
N SER A 138 -8.86 6.76 3.84
CA SER A 138 -8.01 5.63 4.19
C SER A 138 -8.25 5.22 5.65
N SER A 139 -7.73 4.07 6.03
CA SER A 139 -7.93 3.50 7.36
C SER A 139 -6.62 3.15 8.03
N ILE A 140 -6.58 3.35 9.34
CA ILE A 140 -5.50 2.93 10.22
C ILE A 140 -6.15 2.27 11.45
N SER A 141 -5.70 1.07 11.81
CA SER A 141 -6.24 0.36 12.98
C SER A 141 -5.27 -0.69 13.52
N ASN A 142 -5.40 -1.09 14.78
CA ASN A 142 -4.68 -2.24 15.37
C ASN A 142 -3.15 -2.24 15.22
N ASN A 143 -2.51 -1.08 15.03
CA ASN A 143 -1.05 -0.99 15.00
C ASN A 143 -0.53 -0.75 16.43
N ALA A 144 0.49 -1.50 16.87
CA ALA A 144 0.91 -1.48 18.27
C ALA A 144 2.43 -1.51 18.47
N PRO A 145 2.96 -0.79 19.48
CA PRO A 145 4.37 -0.90 19.85
C PRO A 145 4.70 -2.28 20.44
N MET A 146 5.84 -2.86 20.06
CA MET A 146 6.32 -4.17 20.51
C MET A 146 7.86 -4.24 20.50
N CYS A 147 8.51 -3.90 21.62
CA CYS A 147 9.99 -3.82 21.73
C CYS A 147 10.71 -5.03 22.36
N ASN A 148 9.98 -6.00 22.89
CA ASN A 148 10.56 -7.16 23.58
C ASN A 148 10.56 -8.42 22.70
N ALA A 149 11.42 -9.40 23.05
CA ALA A 149 11.75 -10.64 22.34
C ALA A 149 10.57 -11.53 21.82
N ASP A 150 9.32 -11.17 22.06
CA ASP A 150 8.12 -11.81 21.51
C ASP A 150 7.90 -11.53 20.01
N ALA A 151 8.60 -10.57 19.40
CA ALA A 151 8.61 -10.37 17.94
C ALA A 151 8.98 -11.66 17.17
N SER A 152 9.88 -12.47 17.76
CA SER A 152 10.29 -13.76 17.20
C SER A 152 9.20 -14.84 17.29
N ARG A 153 8.29 -14.75 18.27
CA ARG A 153 7.18 -15.69 18.48
C ARG A 153 5.92 -15.30 17.70
N ALA A 154 5.60 -14.01 17.61
CA ALA A 154 4.47 -13.50 16.85
C ALA A 154 4.68 -13.70 15.33
N SER A 155 5.87 -13.38 14.81
CA SER A 155 6.21 -13.60 13.40
C SER A 155 6.33 -15.09 13.03
N HIS A 156 6.83 -15.95 13.94
CA HIS A 156 6.83 -17.40 13.71
C HIS A 156 5.42 -17.99 13.71
N GLY A 157 4.54 -17.58 14.64
CA GLY A 157 3.15 -18.04 14.68
C GLY A 157 2.37 -17.65 13.42
N ALA A 158 2.43 -16.37 13.03
CA ALA A 158 1.76 -15.86 11.85
C ALA A 158 2.30 -16.47 10.55
N ALA A 159 3.63 -16.65 10.42
CA ALA A 159 4.23 -17.28 9.24
C ALA A 159 3.94 -18.80 9.16
N ILE A 160 3.67 -19.47 10.28
CA ILE A 160 3.21 -20.87 10.30
C ILE A 160 1.75 -20.93 9.83
N ASP A 161 0.89 -20.03 10.30
CA ASP A 161 -0.52 -19.99 9.91
C ASP A 161 -0.72 -19.56 8.45
N ALA A 162 0.03 -18.59 7.95
CA ALA A 162 0.01 -18.20 6.53
C ALA A 162 0.46 -19.36 5.62
N ARG A 163 1.50 -20.12 6.00
CA ARG A 163 1.93 -21.32 5.26
C ARG A 163 0.93 -22.47 5.35
N LYS A 164 0.09 -22.50 6.39
CA LYS A 164 -1.00 -23.48 6.52
C LYS A 164 -2.21 -23.08 5.67
N ALA A 165 -2.55 -21.78 5.65
CA ALA A 165 -3.58 -21.21 4.79
C ALA A 165 -3.24 -21.36 3.30
N GLN A 166 -2.00 -21.06 2.89
CA GLN A 166 -1.55 -21.27 1.51
C GLN A 166 -1.60 -22.75 1.12
N ARG A 167 -1.16 -23.67 2.00
CA ARG A 167 -1.29 -25.11 1.74
C ARG A 167 -2.73 -25.58 1.60
N LEU A 168 -3.66 -25.03 2.39
CA LEU A 168 -5.09 -25.33 2.25
C LEU A 168 -5.65 -24.79 0.93
N PHE A 169 -5.25 -23.57 0.54
CA PHE A 169 -5.62 -22.98 -0.74
C PHE A 169 -5.11 -23.81 -1.92
N ASP A 170 -3.84 -24.22 -1.91
CA ASP A 170 -3.24 -25.06 -2.96
C ASP A 170 -3.91 -26.45 -3.04
N GLN A 171 -4.26 -27.03 -1.88
CA GLN A 171 -5.01 -28.29 -1.82
C GLN A 171 -6.43 -28.16 -2.36
N MET A 172 -7.11 -27.03 -2.13
CA MET A 172 -8.43 -26.75 -2.69
C MET A 172 -8.36 -26.50 -4.20
N ALA A 173 -7.35 -25.78 -4.68
CA ALA A 173 -7.11 -25.53 -6.11
C ALA A 173 -6.79 -26.84 -6.87
N SER A 174 -6.09 -27.79 -6.25
CA SER A 174 -5.76 -29.09 -6.86
C SER A 174 -6.94 -30.05 -7.00
N LYS A 175 -8.10 -29.76 -6.39
CA LYS A 175 -9.28 -30.64 -6.37
C LYS A 175 -10.35 -30.32 -7.42
N GLN A 176 -10.13 -29.36 -8.32
CA GLN A 176 -11.00 -29.19 -9.48
C GLN A 176 -10.42 -29.93 -10.70
N PRO A 177 -10.94 -31.12 -11.07
CA PRO A 177 -10.57 -31.73 -12.34
C PRO A 177 -11.18 -30.91 -13.48
N TYR A 178 -10.32 -30.23 -14.23
CA TYR A 178 -10.64 -29.70 -15.55
C TYR A 178 -11.22 -30.83 -16.41
N ARG A 179 -12.51 -30.72 -16.77
CA ARG A 179 -13.15 -31.55 -17.79
C ARG A 179 -13.40 -30.67 -19.02
N PRO A 180 -12.59 -30.81 -20.09
CA PRO A 180 -12.93 -30.20 -21.36
C PRO A 180 -14.00 -31.05 -22.06
N SER A 181 -15.05 -30.38 -22.55
CA SER A 181 -15.92 -30.87 -23.63
C SER A 181 -15.76 -29.95 -24.82
#